data_AF-A0A946SM73-F1
#
_entry.id   AF-A0A946SM73-F1
#
_cell.length_a   1.000
_cell.length_b   1.000
_cell.length_c   1.000
_cell.angle_alpha   90.00
_cell.angle_beta   90.00
_cell.angle_gamma   90.00
#
_symmetry.space_group_name_H-M   'P 1'
#
loop_
_entity.id
_entity.type
_entity.pdbx_description
1 polymer ?
#
loop_
_entity_poly.entity_id
_entity_poly.type
_entity_poly.pdbx_seq_one_letter_code
_entity_poly.pdbx_strand_id
1 'polypeptide(L)'
;MHPGRALGAGCGQGAETLWLTAHGWQVTAADFSTSALAHGRSIAKEVGADTSERAVWIEADLAAWTHTLGVLTSWSACTFTWLGRWMRWGKGWRTESRWAGRFP
;
A
#
# COMPACT_ATOMS: atom_id res chain seq x y z
N MET A 1 -0.88 6.08 20.75
CA MET A 1 0.24 5.19 20.40
C MET A 1 1.39 6.06 19.91
N HIS A 2 2.63 5.77 20.31
CA HIS A 2 3.80 6.49 19.81
C HIS A 2 4.20 5.95 18.42
N PRO A 3 4.64 6.81 17.49
CA PRO A 3 5.05 6.37 16.15
C PRO A 3 6.16 5.32 16.24
N GLY A 4 5.97 4.22 15.52
CA GLY A 4 6.89 3.07 15.48
C GLY A 4 7.17 2.64 14.05
N ARG A 5 7.33 1.32 13.87
CA ARG A 5 7.52 0.70 12.55
C ARG A 5 6.25 -0.05 12.14
N ALA A 6 5.87 0.08 10.87
CA ALA A 6 4.74 -0.61 10.27
C ALA A 6 5.13 -1.32 8.98
N LEU A 7 4.41 -2.40 8.66
CA LEU A 7 4.49 -3.11 7.39
C LEU A 7 3.11 -3.10 6.74
N GLY A 8 3.02 -2.60 5.52
CA GLY A 8 1.86 -2.75 4.65
C GLY A 8 2.13 -3.84 3.63
N ALA A 9 1.52 -5.01 3.80
CA ALA A 9 1.56 -6.09 2.82
C ALA A 9 0.35 -5.97 1.88
N GLY A 10 0.60 -5.82 0.58
CA GLY A 10 -0.43 -5.57 -0.43
C GLY A 10 -0.85 -4.11 -0.42
N CYS A 11 0.12 -3.20 -0.31
CA CYS A 11 -0.14 -1.79 -0.04
C CYS A 11 -0.80 -1.05 -1.22
N GLY A 12 -0.80 -1.62 -2.43
CA GLY A 12 -1.23 -0.95 -3.65
C GLY A 12 -0.50 0.39 -3.84
N GLN A 13 -1.25 1.48 -4.04
CA GLN A 13 -0.71 2.83 -4.15
C GLN A 13 -0.27 3.43 -2.79
N GLY A 14 -0.54 2.74 -1.68
CA GLY A 14 -0.05 3.07 -0.34
C GLY A 14 -0.75 4.24 0.33
N ALA A 15 -2.08 4.35 0.23
CA ALA A 15 -2.84 5.39 0.95
C ALA A 15 -2.59 5.34 2.47
N GLU A 16 -2.60 4.14 3.06
CA GLU A 16 -2.27 3.94 4.48
C GLU A 16 -0.79 4.21 4.77
N THR A 17 0.11 3.80 3.87
CA THR A 17 1.55 4.10 3.94
C THR A 17 1.76 5.60 4.07
N LEU A 18 1.17 6.39 3.17
CA LEU A 18 1.28 7.84 3.15
C LEU A 18 0.74 8.48 4.42
N TRP A 19 -0.44 8.04 4.90
CA TRP A 19 -1.01 8.54 6.15
C TRP A 19 -0.09 8.25 7.34
N LEU A 20 0.36 7.01 7.49
CA LEU A 20 1.26 6.62 8.58
C LEU A 20 2.58 7.39 8.54
N THR A 21 3.21 7.52 7.36
CA THR A 21 4.46 8.26 7.22
C THR A 21 4.29 9.75 7.52
N ALA A 22 3.17 10.36 7.12
CA ALA A 22 2.87 11.75 7.46
C ALA A 22 2.64 11.95 8.98
N HIS A 23 2.29 10.89 9.70
CA HIS A 23 2.16 10.88 11.16
C HIS A 23 3.41 10.33 11.87
N GLY A 24 4.57 10.34 11.19
CA GLY A 24 5.87 10.05 11.78
C GLY A 24 6.26 8.57 11.84
N TRP A 25 5.43 7.65 11.33
CA TRP A 25 5.74 6.22 11.31
C TRP A 25 6.75 5.89 10.22
N GLN A 26 7.61 4.90 10.48
CA GLN A 26 8.42 4.28 9.42
C GLN A 26 7.65 3.11 8.82
N VAL A 27 7.39 3.14 7.52
CA VAL A 27 6.55 2.14 6.84
C VAL A 27 7.33 1.42 5.77
N THR A 28 7.32 0.09 5.83
CA THR A 28 7.68 -0.76 4.69
C THR A 28 6.40 -1.12 3.95
N ALA A 29 6.29 -0.77 2.69
CA ALA A 29 5.12 -0.94 1.85
C ALA A 29 5.47 -1.92 0.72
N ALA A 30 4.90 -3.12 0.77
CA ALA A 30 5.19 -4.21 -0.16
C ALA A 30 3.97 -4.51 -1.04
N ASP A 31 4.16 -4.59 -2.35
CA ASP A 31 3.11 -4.98 -3.31
C ASP A 31 3.73 -5.64 -4.55
N PHE A 32 2.98 -6.44 -5.29
CA PHE A 32 3.45 -7.04 -6.55
C PHE A 32 3.34 -6.06 -7.73
N SER A 33 2.53 -5.01 -7.59
CA SER A 33 2.26 -4.03 -8.64
C SER A 33 3.28 -2.90 -8.64
N THR A 34 4.27 -2.99 -9.54
CA THR A 34 5.28 -1.94 -9.75
C THR A 34 4.69 -0.58 -10.09
N SER A 35 3.59 -0.54 -10.85
CA SER A 35 2.91 0.69 -11.22
C SER A 35 2.24 1.35 -10.02
N ALA A 36 1.66 0.57 -9.10
CA ALA A 36 1.08 1.08 -7.88
C ALA A 36 2.16 1.63 -6.93
N LEU A 37 3.28 0.91 -6.78
CA LEU A 37 4.42 1.38 -6.00
C LEU A 37 5.03 2.66 -6.58
N ALA A 38 5.16 2.77 -7.90
CA ALA A 38 5.67 3.98 -8.55
C ALA A 38 4.76 5.18 -8.30
N HIS A 39 3.44 4.97 -8.37
CA HIS A 39 2.45 6.00 -8.08
C HIS A 39 2.54 6.46 -6.61
N GLY A 40 2.59 5.52 -5.66
CA GLY A 40 2.75 5.81 -4.24
C GLY A 40 4.04 6.58 -3.92
N ARG A 41 5.16 6.21 -4.55
CA ARG A 41 6.44 6.94 -4.44
C ARG A 41 6.34 8.38 -4.97
N SER A 42 5.59 8.62 -6.05
CA SER A 42 5.38 9.97 -6.57
C SER A 42 4.63 10.83 -5.57
N ILE A 43 3.50 10.32 -5.06
CA ILE A 43 2.70 11.03 -4.06
C ILE A 43 3.51 11.29 -2.79
N ALA A 44 4.30 10.31 -2.31
CA ALA A 44 5.13 10.49 -1.12
C ALA A 44 6.10 11.68 -1.26
N LYS A 45 6.68 11.87 -2.46
CA LYS A 45 7.54 13.03 -2.76
C LYS A 45 6.76 14.33 -2.81
N GLU A 46 5.55 14.31 -3.35
CA GLU A 46 4.65 15.47 -3.42
C GLU A 46 4.18 15.92 -2.03
N VAL A 47 3.89 14.97 -1.13
CA VAL A 47 3.51 15.25 0.26
C VAL A 47 4.67 15.87 1.03
N GLY A 48 5.90 15.38 0.84
CA GLY A 48 7.11 16.01 1.36
C GLY A 48 8.26 15.06 1.64
N ALA A 49 9.46 15.62 1.85
CA ALA A 49 10.68 14.86 2.07
C ALA A 49 10.58 13.88 3.25
N ASP A 50 10.01 14.32 4.38
CA ASP A 50 9.86 13.47 5.58
C ASP A 50 8.95 12.25 5.32
N THR A 51 7.84 12.44 4.61
CA THR A 51 6.95 11.33 4.20
C THR A 51 7.67 10.38 3.25
N SER A 52 8.40 10.92 2.26
CA SER A 52 9.16 10.12 1.31
C SER A 52 10.30 9.33 1.96
N GLU A 53 10.99 9.89 2.96
CA GLU A 53 12.12 9.25 3.65
C GLU A 53 11.67 8.14 4.59
N ARG A 54 10.46 8.26 5.16
CA ARG A 54 9.87 7.26 6.05
C ARG A 54 9.21 6.08 5.32
N ALA A 55 9.04 6.17 4.00
CA ALA A 55 8.42 5.13 3.18
C ALA A 55 9.47 4.28 2.43
N VAL A 56 9.54 2.99 2.76
CA VAL A 56 10.32 2.00 1.99
C VAL A 56 9.35 1.20 1.13
N TRP A 57 9.55 1.22 -0.18
CA TRP A 57 8.66 0.53 -1.13
C TRP A 57 9.34 -0.69 -1.73
N ILE A 58 8.71 -1.86 -1.60
CA ILE A 58 9.28 -3.15 -2.03
C ILE A 58 8.32 -3.79 -3.04
N GLU A 59 8.84 -4.15 -4.21
CA GLU A 59 8.13 -5.06 -5.10
C GLU A 59 8.29 -6.48 -4.54
N ALA A 60 7.18 -7.12 -4.17
CA ALA A 60 7.20 -8.45 -3.60
C ALA A 60 5.96 -9.25 -3.99
N ASP A 61 6.17 -10.51 -4.39
CA ASP A 61 5.11 -11.51 -4.38
C ASP A 61 4.89 -12.00 -2.95
N LEU A 62 3.81 -11.51 -2.33
CA LEU A 62 3.46 -11.83 -0.95
C LEU A 62 3.17 -13.31 -0.72
N ALA A 63 2.89 -14.09 -1.77
CA ALA A 63 2.73 -15.55 -1.64
C ALA A 63 4.07 -16.27 -1.38
N ALA A 64 5.20 -15.66 -1.74
CA ALA A 64 6.55 -16.23 -1.56
C ALA A 64 7.45 -15.38 -0.65
N TRP A 65 6.99 -14.20 -0.23
CA TRP A 65 7.81 -13.23 0.48
C TRP A 65 8.01 -13.59 1.96
N THR A 66 9.27 -13.70 2.38
CA THR A 66 9.65 -13.87 3.79
C THR A 66 10.27 -12.58 4.30
N HIS A 67 9.62 -11.93 5.27
CA HIS A 67 10.13 -10.73 5.91
C HIS A 67 10.68 -11.06 7.30
N THR A 68 11.92 -10.68 7.60
CA THR A 68 12.47 -10.79 8.95
C THR A 68 11.82 -9.72 9.82
N LEU A 69 10.76 -10.09 10.53
CA LEU A 69 10.03 -9.21 11.43
C LEU A 69 10.87 -8.93 12.69
N GLY A 70 11.75 -7.93 12.65
CA GLY A 70 12.13 -7.24 13.87
C GLY A 70 10.91 -6.49 14.41
N VAL A 71 10.40 -6.90 15.58
CA VAL A 71 9.31 -6.30 16.38
C VAL A 71 8.48 -5.25 15.61
N LEU A 72 7.48 -5.68 14.83
CA LEU A 72 6.49 -4.75 14.28
C LEU A 72 5.46 -4.43 15.34
N THR A 73 5.24 -3.14 15.59
CA THR A 73 4.28 -2.64 16.58
C THR A 73 2.83 -2.70 16.10
N SER A 74 2.59 -2.90 14.80
CA SER A 74 1.26 -3.07 14.22
C SER A 74 1.33 -3.84 12.88
N TRP A 75 0.39 -4.76 12.69
CA TRP A 75 0.11 -5.42 11.41
C TRP A 75 -1.21 -4.85 10.88
N SER A 76 -1.14 -4.05 9.80
CA SER A 76 -2.34 -3.71 9.04
C SER A 76 -2.31 -4.54 7.75
N ALA A 77 -3.13 -5.58 7.71
CA ALA A 77 -3.53 -6.19 6.46
C ALA A 77 -4.67 -5.34 5.92
N CYS A 78 -4.34 -4.27 5.18
CA CYS A 78 -5.35 -3.50 4.47
C CYS A 78 -5.87 -4.33 3.29
N THR A 79 -6.81 -5.22 3.60
CA THR A 79 -7.67 -5.85 2.62
C THR A 79 -8.48 -4.77 1.91
N PHE A 80 -8.34 -4.75 0.57
CA PHE A 80 -9.23 -4.16 -0.45
C PHE A 80 -9.09 -2.68 -0.82
N THR A 81 -8.39 -2.45 -1.94
CA THR A 81 -8.95 -1.66 -3.06
C THR A 81 -8.46 -2.16 -4.42
N TRP A 82 -8.48 -3.48 -4.67
CA TRP A 82 -8.55 -4.04 -6.03
C TRP A 82 -8.97 -5.53 -5.98
N LEU A 83 -10.26 -5.78 -5.78
CA LEU A 83 -10.90 -7.01 -6.21
C LEU A 83 -12.02 -6.64 -7.18
N GLY A 84 -11.60 -6.01 -8.29
CA GLY A 84 -12.25 -6.31 -9.55
C GLY A 84 -12.09 -7.81 -9.74
N ARG A 85 -13.15 -8.55 -9.44
CA ARG A 85 -13.25 -9.97 -9.79
C ARG A 85 -13.04 -10.05 -11.30
N TRP A 86 -11.85 -10.46 -11.72
CA TRP A 86 -11.58 -10.82 -13.11
C TRP A 86 -12.38 -12.08 -13.41
N MET A 87 -13.65 -11.91 -13.77
CA MET A 87 -14.44 -12.97 -14.37
C MET A 87 -14.25 -12.92 -15.87
N ARG A 88 -13.56 -13.94 -16.40
CA ARG A 88 -13.49 -14.21 -17.83
C ARG A 88 -14.90 -14.56 -18.32
N TRP A 89 -15.55 -13.63 -19.00
CA TRP A 89 -16.55 -13.96 -20.02
C TRP A 89 -15.89 -13.85 -21.38
N GLY A 90 -16.30 -14.67 -22.35
CA GLY A 90 -15.61 -14.90 -23.62
C GLY A 90 -14.87 -13.68 -24.21
N LYS A 91 -13.59 -13.87 -24.54
CA LYS A 91 -12.76 -13.05 -25.45
C LYS A 91 -12.71 -11.52 -25.23
N GLY A 92 -12.81 -10.97 -24.01
CA GLY A 92 -12.47 -9.54 -23.77
C GLY A 92 -12.67 -9.00 -22.35
N TRP A 93 -11.95 -7.93 -21.98
CA TRP A 93 -11.96 -7.29 -20.64
C TRP A 93 -12.57 -5.88 -20.68
N ARG A 94 -13.40 -5.50 -19.69
CA ARG A 94 -13.95 -4.12 -19.53
C ARG A 94 -14.25 -3.80 -18.05
N THR A 95 -14.15 -2.52 -17.66
CA THR A 95 -14.36 -2.00 -16.28
C THR A 95 -15.46 -0.94 -16.22
N GLU A 96 -16.21 -0.87 -15.12
CA GLU A 96 -17.14 0.24 -14.81
C GLU A 96 -17.02 0.66 -13.33
N SER A 97 -17.06 1.96 -13.03
CA SER A 97 -16.66 2.56 -11.75
C SER A 97 -17.71 3.54 -11.23
N ARG A 98 -18.18 3.36 -9.99
CA ARG A 98 -18.83 4.43 -9.22
C ARG A 98 -18.56 4.27 -7.71
N TRP A 99 -17.95 5.31 -7.14
CA TRP A 99 -17.55 5.41 -5.72
C TRP A 99 -18.63 6.14 -4.90
N ALA A 100 -18.89 5.65 -3.69
CA ALA A 100 -19.57 6.39 -2.62
C ALA A 100 -19.09 5.85 -1.27
N GLY A 101 -18.59 6.72 -0.39
CA GLY A 101 -18.40 6.38 1.03
C GLY A 101 -17.18 6.98 1.70
N ARG A 102 -17.44 7.93 2.59
CA ARG A 102 -16.55 8.61 3.54
C ARG A 102 -16.40 7.73 4.79
N PHE A 103 -15.25 7.77 5.47
CA PHE A 103 -15.08 7.18 6.81
C PHE A 103 -14.48 8.22 7.79
N PRO A 104 -14.74 8.04 9.10
CA PRO A 104 -14.69 9.09 10.14
C PRO A 104 -13.28 9.49 10.58
#